data_AF-A0A9E2VRG6-F1
#
_entry.id   AF-A0A9E2VRG6-F1
#
_cell.length_a   1.000
_cell.length_b   1.000
_cell.length_c   1.000
_cell.angle_alpha   90.00
_cell.angle_beta   90.00
_cell.angle_gamma   90.00
#
_symmetry.space_group_name_H-M   'P 1'
#
loop_
_entity.id
_entity.type
_entity.pdbx_description
1 polymer ?
#
loop_
_entity_poly.entity_id
_entity_poly.type
_entity_poly.pdbx_seq_one_letter_code
_entity_poly.pdbx_strand_id
1 'polypeptide(L)'
;MRTITCGTLTLLGLCALTLGAVRGEMAGAGAQGGIPPEVVAGYVYAIVQADRTLYTTHVVERMEELGKALATEQWKKQEALPLPAQMLLMAGEEIKGQGTDLRIRLASLWPINKANGPADDFERVGLERV
;
A
#
# COMPACT_ATOMS: atom_id res chain seq x y z
N MET A 1 71.38 17.93 -55.63
CA MET A 1 71.04 16.51 -55.43
C MET A 1 69.61 16.43 -54.94
N ARG A 2 68.76 15.69 -55.68
CA ARG A 2 67.37 15.31 -55.36
C ARG A 2 67.38 14.41 -54.10
N THR A 3 66.39 14.46 -53.20
CA THR A 3 65.15 13.64 -53.17
C THR A 3 64.17 14.24 -52.11
N ILE A 4 62.91 14.65 -52.36
CA ILE A 4 61.60 13.92 -52.32
C ILE A 4 61.55 12.81 -51.22
N THR A 5 60.59 12.64 -50.28
CA THR A 5 59.10 12.65 -50.30
C THR A 5 58.51 12.36 -48.89
N CYS A 6 57.19 12.63 -48.70
CA CYS A 6 56.22 12.00 -47.77
C CYS A 6 56.46 12.13 -46.24
N GLY A 7 55.54 12.58 -45.39
CA GLY A 7 54.09 12.57 -45.46
C GLY A 7 53.54 11.71 -44.32
N THR A 8 53.04 12.33 -43.25
CA THR A 8 51.96 11.77 -42.41
C THR A 8 51.33 12.88 -41.59
N LEU A 9 50.19 13.29 -42.12
CA LEU A 9 49.18 14.17 -41.57
C LEU A 9 48.49 13.49 -40.38
N THR A 10 48.01 14.30 -39.44
CA THR A 10 46.85 14.07 -38.55
C THR A 10 46.92 12.92 -37.54
N LEU A 11 46.84 13.26 -36.25
CA LEU A 11 45.72 12.93 -35.34
C LEU A 11 46.20 12.88 -33.87
N LEU A 12 46.44 14.03 -33.22
CA LEU A 12 46.68 14.07 -31.76
C LEU A 12 46.23 15.38 -31.11
N GLY A 13 45.31 16.10 -31.76
CA GLY A 13 44.83 17.43 -31.34
C GLY A 13 43.38 17.46 -30.84
N LEU A 14 42.82 16.36 -30.31
CA LEU A 14 41.41 16.34 -29.86
C LEU A 14 41.14 15.42 -28.67
N CYS A 15 41.95 15.48 -27.61
CA CYS A 15 41.64 14.79 -26.34
C CYS A 15 41.55 15.72 -25.11
N ALA A 16 41.53 17.05 -25.29
CA ALA A 16 41.56 18.01 -24.17
C ALA A 16 40.29 18.88 -24.02
N LEU A 17 39.15 18.52 -24.63
CA LEU A 17 37.94 19.36 -24.62
C LEU A 17 36.62 18.61 -24.34
N THR A 18 36.65 17.44 -23.71
CA THR A 18 35.42 16.77 -23.23
C THR A 18 35.20 16.87 -21.71
N LEU A 19 35.88 17.81 -21.06
CA LEU A 19 35.63 18.20 -19.66
C LEU A 19 34.52 19.26 -19.61
N GLY A 20 33.26 18.85 -19.81
CA GLY A 20 32.14 19.79 -19.72
C GLY A 20 30.81 19.17 -20.12
N ALA A 21 29.97 18.90 -19.11
CA ALA A 21 28.56 18.54 -19.23
C ALA A 21 28.23 17.13 -19.74
N VAL A 22 28.63 16.09 -19.00
CA VAL A 22 27.66 15.01 -18.71
C VAL A 22 26.76 15.55 -17.60
N ARG A 23 25.81 16.38 -18.02
CA ARG A 23 24.65 16.73 -17.20
C ARG A 23 23.87 15.43 -17.13
N GLY A 24 23.83 14.83 -15.95
CA GLY A 24 23.01 13.66 -15.69
C GLY A 24 21.57 13.99 -15.99
N GLU A 25 21.10 13.65 -17.19
CA GLU A 25 19.73 13.23 -17.36
C GLU A 25 19.63 11.87 -16.66
N MET A 26 19.42 11.94 -15.34
CA MET A 26 18.55 10.97 -14.69
C MET A 26 17.23 11.12 -15.42
N ALA A 27 17.09 10.38 -16.53
CA ALA A 27 15.83 10.14 -17.18
C ALA A 27 14.92 9.65 -16.07
N GLY A 28 14.05 10.55 -15.59
CA GLY A 28 13.03 10.21 -14.63
C GLY A 28 12.35 8.98 -15.20
N ALA A 29 12.42 7.88 -14.45
CA ALA A 29 11.61 6.70 -14.71
C ALA A 29 10.22 7.23 -15.04
N GLY A 30 9.76 6.97 -16.27
CA GLY A 30 8.67 7.72 -16.88
C GLY A 30 7.52 7.90 -15.91
N ALA A 31 7.03 9.12 -15.76
CA ALA A 31 5.85 9.44 -14.97
C ALA A 31 4.65 8.71 -15.57
N GLN A 32 4.52 7.44 -15.21
CA GLN A 32 3.33 6.65 -15.43
C GLN A 32 2.28 7.28 -14.54
N GLY A 33 1.31 7.97 -15.14
CA GLY A 33 0.22 8.60 -14.41
C GLY A 33 -0.49 7.56 -13.55
N GLY A 34 -0.47 7.76 -12.24
CA GLY A 34 -1.14 6.90 -11.25
C GLY A 34 -1.84 7.75 -10.19
N ILE A 35 -2.76 7.14 -9.45
CA ILE A 35 -3.42 7.80 -8.31
C ILE A 35 -2.39 7.88 -7.17
N PRO A 36 -2.23 9.04 -6.49
CA PRO A 36 -1.34 9.15 -5.34
C PRO A 36 -1.68 8.12 -4.26
N PRO A 37 -0.69 7.46 -3.63
CA PRO A 37 -0.93 6.42 -2.62
C PRO A 37 -1.81 6.90 -1.46
N GLU A 38 -1.67 8.16 -1.05
CA GLU A 38 -2.45 8.77 0.04
C GLU A 38 -3.93 8.88 -0.33
N VAL A 39 -4.23 9.13 -1.60
CA VAL A 39 -5.61 9.17 -2.10
C VAL A 39 -6.22 7.77 -2.12
N VAL A 40 -5.47 6.76 -2.57
CA VAL A 40 -5.92 5.36 -2.53
C VAL A 40 -6.13 4.90 -1.09
N ALA A 41 -5.22 5.22 -0.17
CA ALA A 41 -5.38 4.93 1.26
C ALA A 41 -6.63 5.62 1.83
N GLY A 42 -6.91 6.87 1.42
CA GLY A 42 -8.14 7.58 1.76
C GLY A 42 -9.40 6.87 1.29
N TYR A 43 -9.41 6.33 0.05
CA TYR A 43 -10.53 5.53 -0.44
C TYR A 43 -10.72 4.25 0.36
N VAL A 44 -9.64 3.51 0.63
CA VAL A 44 -9.69 2.28 1.43
C VAL A 44 -10.22 2.58 2.83
N TYR A 45 -9.72 3.62 3.49
CA TYR A 45 -10.22 4.05 4.79
C TYR A 45 -11.71 4.39 4.75
N ALA A 46 -12.16 5.18 3.78
CA ALA A 46 -13.57 5.57 3.64
C ALA A 46 -14.48 4.36 3.44
N ILE A 47 -14.07 3.39 2.62
CA ILE A 47 -14.81 2.14 2.39
C ILE A 47 -14.89 1.33 3.69
N VAL A 48 -13.78 1.14 4.41
CA VAL A 48 -13.75 0.38 5.67
C VAL A 48 -14.62 1.04 6.74
N GLN A 49 -14.57 2.37 6.87
CA GLN A 49 -15.42 3.12 7.80
C GLN A 49 -16.91 3.01 7.46
N ALA A 50 -17.25 3.12 6.18
CA ALA A 50 -18.61 2.99 5.70
C ALA A 50 -19.15 1.57 5.96
N ASP A 51 -18.39 0.54 5.58
CA ASP A 51 -18.78 -0.86 5.75
C ASP A 51 -19.00 -1.21 7.23
N ARG A 52 -18.07 -0.82 8.12
CA ARG A 52 -18.22 -1.02 9.56
C ARG A 52 -19.50 -0.36 10.08
N THR A 53 -19.75 0.90 9.68
CA THR A 53 -20.95 1.65 10.10
C THR A 53 -22.22 0.96 9.63
N LEU A 54 -22.28 0.62 8.34
CA LEU A 54 -23.48 0.02 7.73
C LEU A 54 -23.76 -1.38 8.27
N TYR A 55 -22.73 -2.22 8.45
CA TYR A 55 -22.91 -3.56 9.02
C TYR A 55 -23.39 -3.48 10.47
N THR A 56 -22.80 -2.60 11.29
CA THR A 56 -23.26 -2.40 12.66
C THR A 56 -24.72 -1.95 12.69
N THR A 57 -25.09 -0.89 11.97
CA THR A 57 -26.43 -0.30 12.10
C THR A 57 -27.51 -1.10 11.39
N HIS A 58 -27.27 -1.54 10.16
CA HIS A 58 -28.33 -2.15 9.35
C HIS A 58 -28.42 -3.66 9.46
N VAL A 59 -27.38 -4.31 10.00
CA VAL A 59 -27.36 -5.77 10.19
C VAL A 59 -27.36 -6.12 11.66
N VAL A 60 -26.34 -5.71 12.43
CA VAL A 60 -26.20 -6.14 13.84
C VAL A 60 -27.32 -5.54 14.69
N GLU A 61 -27.37 -4.21 14.82
CA GLU A 61 -28.35 -3.52 15.68
C GLU A 61 -29.78 -3.90 15.28
N ARG A 62 -30.07 -3.90 13.98
CA ARG A 62 -31.39 -4.30 13.46
C ARG A 62 -31.78 -5.73 13.83
N MET A 63 -30.86 -6.70 13.75
CA MET A 63 -31.16 -8.10 14.07
C MET A 63 -31.32 -8.32 15.57
N GLU A 64 -30.59 -7.55 16.39
CA GLU A 64 -30.71 -7.54 17.84
C GLU A 64 -32.04 -6.93 18.29
N GLU A 65 -32.43 -5.79 17.73
CA GLU A 65 -33.72 -5.12 17.97
C GLU A 65 -34.92 -6.01 17.62
N LEU A 66 -34.82 -6.80 16.54
CA LEU A 66 -35.83 -7.77 16.14
C LEU A 66 -35.82 -9.06 16.98
N GLY A 67 -34.85 -9.21 17.90
CA GLY A 67 -34.65 -10.40 18.71
C GLY A 67 -34.32 -11.66 17.89
N LYS A 68 -33.65 -11.49 16.74
CA LYS A 68 -33.36 -12.58 15.80
C LYS A 68 -31.97 -13.16 15.94
N ALA A 69 -30.97 -12.33 16.15
CA ALA A 69 -29.59 -12.76 16.33
C ALA A 69 -28.82 -11.70 17.11
N LEU A 70 -27.81 -12.13 17.85
CA LEU A 70 -26.82 -11.27 18.50
C LEU A 70 -25.50 -11.31 17.74
N ALA A 71 -24.65 -10.29 17.90
CA ALA A 71 -23.27 -10.38 17.45
C ALA A 71 -22.34 -10.94 18.53
N THR A 72 -21.49 -11.92 18.20
CA THR A 72 -20.60 -12.57 19.16
C THR A 72 -19.33 -13.08 18.52
N GLU A 73 -18.24 -13.14 19.29
CA GLU A 73 -16.96 -13.69 18.81
C GLU A 73 -17.09 -15.16 18.39
N GLN A 74 -18.00 -15.92 19.00
CA GLN A 74 -18.21 -17.34 18.77
C GLN A 74 -19.33 -17.63 17.76
N TRP A 75 -19.61 -16.70 16.85
CA TRP A 75 -20.77 -16.72 15.97
C TRP A 75 -20.97 -18.02 15.19
N LYS A 76 -19.89 -18.66 14.73
CA LYS A 76 -19.94 -19.96 14.03
C LYS A 76 -20.53 -21.09 14.87
N LYS A 77 -20.39 -21.04 16.19
CA LYS A 77 -20.89 -22.07 17.12
C LYS A 77 -22.26 -21.73 17.70
N GLN A 78 -22.65 -20.47 17.66
CA GLN A 78 -23.81 -19.93 18.38
C GLN A 78 -24.95 -19.50 17.44
N GLU A 79 -24.90 -19.87 16.15
CA GLU A 79 -25.88 -19.45 15.13
C GLU A 79 -26.13 -17.93 15.15
N ALA A 80 -25.06 -17.17 15.35
CA ALA A 80 -25.11 -15.75 15.63
C ALA A 80 -24.41 -14.95 14.52
N LEU A 81 -24.44 -13.62 14.63
CA LEU A 81 -23.74 -12.75 13.70
C LEU A 81 -22.27 -12.59 14.09
N PRO A 82 -21.34 -12.57 13.12
CA PRO A 82 -19.96 -12.18 13.38
C PRO A 82 -19.87 -10.73 13.84
N LEU A 83 -18.87 -10.43 14.68
CA LEU A 83 -18.56 -9.05 15.06
C LEU A 83 -18.11 -8.23 13.83
N PRO A 84 -18.30 -6.89 13.83
CA PRO A 84 -17.85 -6.04 12.72
C PRO A 84 -16.37 -6.23 12.34
N ALA A 85 -15.49 -6.37 13.33
CA ALA A 85 -14.06 -6.64 13.08
C ALA A 85 -13.82 -8.03 12.45
N GLN A 86 -14.63 -9.04 12.81
CA GLN A 86 -14.54 -10.37 12.22
C GLN A 86 -15.07 -10.38 10.77
N MET A 87 -16.13 -9.61 10.47
CA MET A 87 -16.60 -9.40 9.10
C MET A 87 -15.51 -8.77 8.23
N LEU A 88 -14.86 -7.72 8.71
CA LEU A 88 -13.78 -7.06 7.98
C LEU A 88 -12.59 -8.02 7.71
N LEU A 89 -12.22 -8.85 8.69
CA LEU A 89 -11.19 -9.86 8.50
C LEU A 89 -11.60 -10.94 7.48
N MET A 90 -12.86 -11.35 7.45
CA MET A 90 -13.35 -12.27 6.42
C MET A 90 -13.28 -11.65 5.02
N ALA A 91 -13.61 -10.37 4.87
CA ALA A 91 -13.40 -9.66 3.60
C ALA A 91 -11.91 -9.63 3.21
N GLY A 92 -11.02 -9.43 4.18
CA GLY A 92 -9.57 -9.52 3.97
C GLY A 92 -9.09 -10.88 3.44
N GLU A 93 -9.60 -11.98 4.01
CA GLU A 93 -9.28 -13.32 3.52
C GLU A 93 -9.85 -13.59 2.12
N GLU A 94 -11.05 -13.08 1.81
CA GLU A 94 -11.63 -13.17 0.46
C GLU A 94 -10.79 -12.42 -0.58
N ILE A 95 -10.39 -11.17 -0.28
CA ILE A 95 -9.52 -10.34 -1.12
C ILE A 95 -8.17 -11.03 -1.38
N LYS A 96 -7.60 -11.66 -0.35
CA LYS A 96 -6.39 -12.46 -0.47
C LYS A 96 -6.60 -13.71 -1.34
N GLY A 97 -7.76 -14.36 -1.24
CA GLY A 97 -8.16 -15.50 -2.07
C GLY A 97 -8.23 -15.17 -3.56
N GLN A 98 -8.51 -13.91 -3.90
CA GLN A 98 -8.50 -13.39 -5.28
C GLN A 98 -7.09 -13.17 -5.86
N GLY A 99 -6.03 -13.44 -5.08
CA GLY A 99 -4.64 -13.31 -5.54
C GLY A 99 -4.12 -11.87 -5.54
N THR A 100 -4.78 -10.96 -4.82
CA THR A 100 -4.29 -9.59 -4.64
C THR A 100 -3.20 -9.51 -3.58
N ASP A 101 -2.33 -8.50 -3.67
CA ASP A 101 -1.32 -8.19 -2.65
C ASP A 101 -1.90 -7.42 -1.45
N LEU A 102 -3.18 -7.04 -1.49
CA LEU A 102 -3.83 -6.32 -0.41
C LEU A 102 -4.02 -7.25 0.80
N ARG A 103 -3.52 -6.82 1.95
CA ARG A 103 -3.68 -7.51 3.23
C ARG A 103 -4.48 -6.63 4.20
N ILE A 104 -5.48 -7.23 4.84
CA ILE A 104 -6.24 -6.59 5.91
C ILE A 104 -5.94 -7.35 7.20
N ARG A 105 -5.58 -6.60 8.25
CA ARG A 105 -5.38 -7.14 9.60
C ARG A 105 -5.83 -6.10 10.62
N LEU A 106 -6.06 -6.55 11.85
CA LEU A 106 -6.32 -5.66 12.98
C LEU A 106 -5.00 -5.15 13.55
N ALA A 107 -4.92 -3.84 13.79
CA ALA A 107 -3.76 -3.18 14.36
C ALA A 107 -4.21 -2.08 15.33
N SER A 108 -3.53 -1.93 16.47
CA SER A 108 -3.81 -0.89 17.46
C SER A 108 -2.58 -0.59 18.31
N LEU A 109 -2.45 0.67 18.76
CA LEU A 109 -1.48 1.07 19.79
C LEU A 109 -1.81 0.45 21.16
N TRP A 110 -3.08 0.10 21.38
CA TRP A 110 -3.60 -0.45 22.64
C TRP A 110 -4.39 -1.73 22.37
N PRO A 111 -3.73 -2.80 21.89
CA PRO A 111 -4.44 -3.98 21.44
C PRO A 111 -4.86 -4.86 22.63
N ILE A 112 -6.12 -5.31 22.64
CA ILE A 112 -6.60 -6.32 23.60
C ILE A 112 -5.89 -7.65 23.34
N ASN A 113 -5.88 -8.09 22.08
CA ASN A 113 -5.05 -9.19 21.63
C ASN A 113 -3.68 -8.66 21.26
N LYS A 114 -2.65 -9.00 22.06
CA LYS A 114 -1.26 -8.53 21.86
C LYS A 114 -0.71 -8.77 20.44
N ALA A 115 -1.21 -9.76 19.71
CA ALA A 115 -0.82 -10.01 18.32
C ALA A 115 -1.22 -8.88 17.34
N ASN A 116 -2.16 -8.02 17.73
CA ASN A 116 -2.61 -6.87 16.95
C ASN A 116 -1.82 -5.59 17.28
N GLY A 117 -0.67 -5.69 17.93
CA GLY A 117 0.24 -4.56 18.07
C GLY A 117 0.84 -4.12 16.72
N PRO A 118 1.49 -2.95 16.67
CA PRO A 118 2.32 -2.58 15.52
C PRO A 118 3.47 -3.58 15.36
N ALA A 119 3.72 -4.02 14.13
CA ALA A 119 4.80 -4.95 13.80
C ALA A 119 6.16 -4.24 13.71
N ASP A 120 6.16 -2.96 13.35
CA ASP A 120 7.35 -2.12 13.20
C ASP A 120 7.07 -0.64 13.49
N ASP A 121 8.11 0.19 13.37
CA ASP A 121 8.00 1.63 13.60
C ASP A 121 7.14 2.34 12.55
N PHE A 122 7.06 1.82 11.32
CA PHE A 122 6.23 2.41 10.28
C PHE A 122 4.75 2.28 10.66
N GLU A 123 4.31 1.10 11.08
CA GLU A 123 2.94 0.89 11.53
C GLU A 123 2.63 1.64 12.81
N ARG A 124 3.57 1.69 13.77
CA ARG A 124 3.38 2.45 15.01
C ARG A 124 3.13 3.93 14.70
N VAL A 125 3.98 4.55 13.89
CA VAL A 125 3.82 5.96 13.47
C VAL A 125 2.54 6.15 12.67
N GLY A 126 2.19 5.20 11.79
CA GLY A 126 0.92 5.23 11.07
C GLY A 126 -0.29 5.25 12.01
N LEU A 127 -0.30 4.37 13.02
CA LEU A 127 -1.38 4.27 14.01
C LEU A 127 -1.49 5.51 14.92
N GLU A 128 -0.40 6.23 15.17
CA GLU A 128 -0.40 7.50 15.92
C GLU A 128 -1.09 8.65 15.14
N ARG A 129 -1.40 8.46 13.86
CA ARG A 129 -1.94 9.49 12.96
C ARG A 129 -3.39 9.24 12.49
N VAL A 130 -4.03 8.16 12.97
CA VAL A 130 -5.40 7.75 12.59
C VAL A 130 -6.46 8.32 13.53
#